data_AF-U2H2H7-F1
#
_entry.id   AF-U2H2H7-F1
#
_cell.length_a   1.000
_cell.length_b   1.000
_cell.length_c   1.000
_cell.angle_alpha   90.00
_cell.angle_beta   90.00
_cell.angle_gamma   90.00
#
_symmetry.space_group_name_H-M   'P 1'
#
loop_
_entity.id
_entity.type
_entity.pdbx_description
1 polymer ?
#
loop_
_entity_poly.entity_id
_entity_poly.type
_entity_poly.pdbx_seq_one_letter_code
_entity_poly.pdbx_strand_id
1 'polypeptide(L)' 'MKYSYRCIIPIKPENIEAWLNPEATSLDAMYAILDDKDRPYYEHKFAA' A
#
# COMPACT_ATOMS: atom_id res chain seq x y z
N MET A 1 21.67 -16.55 -7.43
CA MET A 1 21.21 -15.71 -6.31
C MET A 1 20.07 -14.83 -6.82
N LYS A 2 18.80 -15.17 -6.55
CA LYS A 2 17.65 -14.36 -7.00
C LYS A 2 17.31 -13.37 -5.88
N TYR A 3 17.54 -12.09 -6.10
CA TYR A 3 17.05 -11.06 -5.20
C TYR A 3 15.52 -11.01 -5.28
N SER A 4 14.85 -11.12 -4.13
CA SER A 4 13.42 -10.88 -4.00
C SER A 4 13.25 -9.50 -3.37
N TYR A 5 12.83 -8.51 -4.17
CA TYR A 5 12.53 -7.19 -3.65
C TYR A 5 11.13 -7.22 -3.04
N ARG A 6 11.05 -6.97 -1.73
CA ARG A 6 9.80 -6.87 -0.98
C ARG A 6 9.74 -5.46 -0.40
N CYS A 7 8.66 -4.74 -0.66
CA CYS A 7 8.40 -3.41 -0.12
C CYS A 7 7.05 -3.44 0.61
N ILE A 8 6.97 -2.73 1.74
CA ILE A 8 5.71 -2.57 2.48
C ILE A 8 4.86 -1.55 1.71
N ILE A 9 3.60 -1.90 1.44
CA ILE A 9 2.62 -0.99 0.84
C ILE A 9 1.85 -0.33 1.97
N PRO A 10 1.90 1.00 2.12
CA PRO A 10 1.07 1.70 3.09
C PRO A 10 -0.40 1.67 2.64
N ILE A 11 -1.28 1.29 3.55
CA ILE A 11 -2.74 1.32 3.34
C ILE A 11 -3.26 2.63 3.93
N LYS A 12 -4.10 3.33 3.17
CA LYS A 12 -4.72 4.56 3.64
C LYS A 12 -5.66 4.28 4.82
N PRO A 13 -5.77 5.19 5.80
CA PRO A 13 -6.65 5.02 6.95
C PRO A 13 -8.10 4.71 6.57
N GLU A 14 -8.58 5.34 5.50
CA GLU A 14 -9.96 5.15 4.99
C GLU A 14 -10.25 3.71 4.53
N ASN A 15 -9.21 2.95 4.14
CA ASN A 15 -9.34 1.59 3.60
C ASN A 15 -9.07 0.50 4.66
N ILE A 16 -8.78 0.86 5.93
CA ILE A 16 -8.41 -0.10 6.97
C ILE A 16 -9.53 -1.09 7.29
N GLU A 17 -10.77 -0.62 7.43
CA GLU A 17 -11.91 -1.50 7.75
C GLU A 17 -12.16 -2.53 6.66
N ALA A 18 -12.11 -2.10 5.40
CA ALA A 18 -12.24 -2.99 4.25
C ALA A 18 -11.10 -4.00 4.15
N TRP A 19 -9.88 -3.61 4.56
CA TRP A 19 -8.73 -4.49 4.59
C TRP A 19 -8.79 -5.54 5.72
N LEU A 20 -9.28 -5.15 6.90
CA LEU A 20 -9.39 -6.04 8.06
C LEU A 20 -10.56 -7.03 7.93
N ASN A 21 -11.64 -6.64 7.25
CA ASN A 21 -12.85 -7.45 7.07
C ASN A 21 -13.19 -7.63 5.58
N PRO A 22 -12.40 -8.41 4.81
CA PRO A 22 -12.65 -8.60 3.40
C PRO A 22 -13.84 -9.53 3.15
N GLU A 23 -14.69 -9.16 2.20
CA GLU A 23 -15.72 -10.04 1.67
C GLU A 23 -15.09 -11.08 0.72
N ALA A 24 -15.47 -12.35 0.84
CA ALA A 24 -14.82 -13.48 0.16
C ALA A 24 -14.78 -13.39 -1.38
N THR A 25 -15.64 -12.57 -1.98
CA THR A 25 -15.76 -12.37 -3.43
C THR A 25 -15.03 -11.12 -3.94
N SER A 26 -14.35 -10.36 -3.06
CA SER A 26 -13.90 -9.00 -3.35
C SER A 26 -12.38 -8.86 -3.61
N LEU A 27 -11.75 -9.84 -4.26
CA LEU A 27 -10.31 -9.79 -4.54
C LEU A 27 -9.92 -8.53 -5.34
N ASP A 28 -10.74 -8.14 -6.33
CA ASP A 28 -10.51 -6.93 -7.11
C ASP A 28 -10.57 -5.65 -6.25
N ALA A 29 -11.42 -5.63 -5.21
CA ALA A 29 -11.49 -4.51 -4.27
C ALA A 29 -10.21 -4.43 -3.43
N MET A 30 -9.65 -5.58 -3.02
CA MET A 30 -8.37 -5.60 -2.31
C MET A 30 -7.23 -5.10 -3.19
N TYR A 31 -7.21 -5.46 -4.48
CA TYR A 31 -6.22 -4.92 -5.42
C TYR A 31 -6.37 -3.41 -5.60
N ALA A 32 -7.61 -2.90 -5.69
CA ALA A 32 -7.86 -1.47 -5.77
C ALA A 32 -7.33 -0.70 -4.52
N ILE A 33 -7.45 -1.27 -3.32
CA ILE A 33 -6.88 -0.68 -2.09
C ILE A 33 -5.35 -0.59 -2.17
N LEU A 34 -4.69 -1.62 -2.71
CA LEU A 34 -3.23 -1.64 -2.86
C LEU A 34 -2.73 -0.68 -3.95
N ASP A 35 -3.52 -0.52 -5.02
CA ASP A 35 -3.24 0.46 -6.08
C ASP A 35 -3.44 1.90 -5.60
N ASP A 36 -4.42 2.12 -4.73
CA ASP A 36 -4.69 3.39 -4.05
C ASP A 36 -3.76 3.65 -2.85
N LYS A 37 -2.49 3.25 -2.96
CA LYS A 37 -1.48 3.55 -1.96
C LYS A 37 -1.07 5.00 -2.03
N ASP A 38 -0.91 5.62 -0.87
CA ASP A 38 -0.32 6.95 -0.81
C ASP A 38 1.14 6.89 -1.31
N ARG A 39 1.56 7.91 -2.05
CA ARG A 39 2.92 8.02 -2.57
C ARG A 39 3.64 9.05 -1.72
N PRO A 40 4.24 8.66 -0.59
CA PRO A 40 4.96 9.61 0.25
C PRO A 40 6.04 10.28 -0.59
N TYR A 41 5.86 11.59 -0.80
CA TYR A 41 6.86 12.42 -1.44
C TYR A 41 7.95 12.70 -0.41
N TYR A 42 9.10 12.04 -0.57
CA TYR A 42 10.26 12.33 0.24
C TYR A 42 10.97 13.55 -0.35
N GLU A 43 10.81 14.71 0.28
CA GLU A 43 11.68 15.86 0.01
C GLU A 43 13.10 15.51 0.46
N HIS A 44 14.02 15.39 -0.51
CA HIS A 44 15.44 15.36 -0.22
C HIS A 44 15.87 16.73 0.30
N LYS A 45 15.84 16.93 1.62
CA LYS A 45 16.57 18.04 2.23
C LYS A 45 18.06 17.71 2.15
N PHE A 46 18.77 18.35 1.22
CA PHE A 46 20.22 18.38 1.26
C PHE A 46 20.64 19.02 2.59
N ALA A 47 21.34 18.25 3.43
CA ALA A 47 22.03 18.83 4.56
C ALA A 47 23.08 19.82 4.01
N ALA A 48 22.99 21.08 4.44
CA ALA A 48 23.96 22.13 4.13
C ALA A 48 25.21 22.01 4.99
#